data_AF-A0A523K6E2-F1
#
_entry.id   AF-A0A523K6E2-F1
#
_cell.length_a   1.000
_cell.length_b   1.000
_cell.length_c   1.000
_cell.angle_alpha   90.00
_cell.angle_beta   90.00
_cell.angle_gamma   90.00
#
_symmetry.space_group_name_H-M   'P 1'
#
loop_
_entity.id
_entity.type
_entity.pdbx_description
1 polymer ?
#
loop_
_entity_poly.entity_id
_entity_poly.type
_entity_poly.pdbx_seq_one_letter_code
_entity_poly.pdbx_strand_id
1 'polypeptide(L)' 'MYKKIQVGLDGSRHGIEAARTAVELAKKFDADLHLLTVTRPYKV' A
#
# COMPACT_ATOMS: atom_id res chain seq x y z
N MET A 1 -5.02 8.10 -15.74
CA MET A 1 -3.75 7.46 -15.31
C MET A 1 -3.51 7.85 -13.86
N TYR A 2 -3.02 6.94 -13.01
CA TYR A 2 -2.77 7.24 -11.60
C TYR A 2 -1.44 7.97 -11.43
N LYS A 3 -1.39 8.99 -10.57
CA LYS A 3 -0.14 9.70 -10.20
C LYS A 3 0.36 9.33 -8.80
N LYS A 4 -0.55 8.91 -7.92
CA LYS A 4 -0.26 8.47 -6.55
C LYS A 4 -1.15 7.28 -6.21
N ILE A 5 -0.55 6.25 -5.64
CA ILE A 5 -1.20 5.02 -5.19
C ILE A 5 -0.90 4.86 -3.70
N GLN A 6 -1.92 4.51 -2.90
CA GLN A 6 -1.76 4.22 -1.48
C GLN A 6 -2.24 2.79 -1.20
N VAL A 7 -1.45 2.04 -0.42
CA VAL A 7 -1.80 0.69 0.03
C VAL A 7 -1.72 0.62 1.54
N GLY A 8 -2.83 0.25 2.16
CA GLY A 8 -2.88 -0.14 3.56
C GLY A 8 -2.41 -1.58 3.75
N LEU A 9 -1.49 -1.78 4.69
CA LEU A 9 -0.98 -3.07 5.12
C LEU A 9 -1.52 -3.39 6.51
N ASP A 10 -2.12 -4.57 6.65
CA ASP A 10 -2.65 -5.10 7.91
C ASP A 10 -1.89 -6.37 8.38
N GLY A 11 -0.81 -6.74 7.68
CA GLY A 11 -0.02 -7.95 7.93
C GLY A 11 -0.64 -9.24 7.39
N SER A 12 -1.85 -9.19 6.81
CA SER A 12 -2.47 -10.35 6.20
C SER A 12 -1.80 -10.73 4.87
N ARG A 13 -1.92 -12.01 4.47
CA ARG A 13 -1.50 -12.47 3.14
C ARG A 13 -2.13 -11.63 2.02
N HIS A 14 -3.41 -11.29 2.16
CA HIS A 14 -4.13 -10.50 1.15
C HIS A 14 -3.59 -9.07 1.04
N GLY A 15 -3.21 -8.45 2.15
CA GLY A 15 -2.57 -7.13 2.15
C GLY A 15 -1.23 -7.13 1.40
N ILE A 16 -0.43 -8.20 1.57
CA ILE A 16 0.83 -8.38 0.83
C ILE A 16 0.58 -8.56 -0.67
N GLU A 17 -0.40 -9.38 -1.06
CA GLU A 17 -0.73 -9.56 -2.48
C GLU A 17 -1.26 -8.27 -3.13
N ALA A 18 -2.07 -7.49 -2.41
CA ALA A 18 -2.50 -6.16 -2.87
C ALA A 18 -1.32 -5.21 -3.08
N ALA A 19 -0.32 -5.23 -2.19
CA ALA A 19 0.90 -4.45 -2.34
C ALA A 19 1.70 -4.85 -3.58
N ARG A 20 1.79 -6.15 -3.90
CA ARG A 20 2.45 -6.63 -5.13
C ARG A 20 1.75 -6.07 -6.38
N THR A 21 0.43 -6.13 -6.44
CA THR A 21 -0.33 -5.54 -7.55
C THR A 21 -0.12 -4.04 -7.65
N ALA A 22 -0.08 -3.33 -6.53
CA ALA A 22 0.13 -1.88 -6.51
C ALA A 22 1.53 -1.49 -7.02
N VAL A 23 2.57 -2.28 -6.74
CA VAL A 23 3.91 -2.08 -7.31
C VAL A 23 3.87 -2.16 -8.84
N GLU A 24 3.19 -3.15 -9.41
CA GLU A 24 3.09 -3.29 -10.86
C GLU A 24 2.31 -2.13 -11.50
N LEU A 25 1.27 -1.63 -10.84
CA LEU A 25 0.54 -0.44 -11.28
C LEU A 25 1.39 0.83 -11.19
N ALA A 26 2.16 1.00 -10.12
CA ALA A 26 3.03 2.15 -9.92
C ALA A 26 4.10 2.23 -11.02
N LYS A 27 4.75 1.10 -11.35
CA LYS A 27 5.70 1.00 -12.46
C LYS A 27 5.04 1.35 -13.81
N LYS A 28 3.85 0.81 -14.07
CA LYS A 28 3.12 1.01 -15.34
C LYS A 28 2.75 2.48 -15.56
N PHE A 29 2.47 3.21 -14.49
CA PHE A 29 1.94 4.56 -14.56
C PHE A 29 2.92 5.65 -14.12
N ASP A 30 4.16 5.28 -13.80
CA ASP A 30 5.17 6.18 -13.23
C ASP A 30 4.60 6.97 -12.03
N ALA A 31 3.98 6.24 -11.11
CA ALA A 31 3.23 6.79 -9.99
C ALA A 31 3.95 6.59 -8.65
N ASP A 32 3.82 7.58 -7.75
CA ASP A 32 4.31 7.42 -6.37
C ASP A 32 3.49 6.35 -5.64
N LEU A 33 4.17 5.42 -4.97
CA LEU A 33 3.54 4.38 -4.15
C LEU A 33 3.78 4.63 -2.66
N HIS A 34 2.71 4.83 -1.90
CA HIS A 34 2.75 5.02 -0.45
C HIS A 34 2.22 3.77 0.25
N LEU A 35 3.06 3.16 1.09
CA LEU A 35 2.68 2.03 1.94
C LEU A 35 2.47 2.54 3.37
N LEU A 36 1.40 2.08 4.03
CA LEU A 36 1.13 2.43 5.42
C LEU A 36 0.54 1.26 6.19
N THR A 37 0.82 1.19 7.48
CA THR A 37 0.11 0.33 8.44
C THR A 37 -0.51 1.22 9.50
N VAL A 38 -1.76 0.94 9.86
CA VAL A 38 -2.40 1.59 11.01
C VAL A 38 -2.21 0.71 12.23
N THR A 39 -1.57 1.24 13.26
CA THR A 39 -1.48 0.59 14.57
C THR A 39 -2.60 1.08 15.48
N ARG A 40 -2.94 0.29 16.50
CA ARG A 40 -3.83 0.77 17.56
C ARG A 40 -3.20 1.98 18.26
N PRO A 41 -3.97 2.97 18.70
CA PRO A 41 -3.45 4.04 19.53
C PRO A 41 -2.76 3.45 20.77
N TYR A 42 -1.59 3.99 21.11
CA TYR A 42 -0.94 3.65 22.37
C TYR A 42 -1.84 4.12 23.53
N LYS A 43 -2.24 3.20 24.40
CA LYS A 43 -2.97 3.53 25.63
C LYS A 43 -1.95 3.51 26.77
N VAL A 44 -1.69 4.69 27.34
CA VAL A 44 -1.03 4.86 28.65
C VAL A 44 -1.97 4.50 29.78
#